data_AF-A0A8R7VIH9-F1
#
_entry.id   AF-A0A8R7VIH9-F1
#
_cell.length_a   1.000
_cell.length_b   1.000
_cell.length_c   1.000
_cell.angle_alpha   90.00
_cell.angle_beta   90.00
_cell.angle_gamma   90.00
#
_symmetry.space_group_name_H-M   'P 1'
#
loop_
_entity.id
_entity.type
_entity.pdbx_description
1 polymer ?
#
loop_
_entity_poly.entity_id
_entity_poly.type
_entity_poly.pdbx_seq_one_letter_code
_entity_poly.pdbx_strand_id
1 'polypeptide(L)'
;MPELPEVEAARLALEEHCVGKRIVRCSAAEDTKVIDGVAPSRLEAALVGRTIAAARRKGKNLWLVLDSPPSPSFQFGMAGAIYIKGVELSKYKRSAVSPTEEWPSKYSKLFVELDDGLEFSFTDKRRFAKIRLLDNPEAVPPISELGPDALCEPMQLDDFVQSFGRKNAPIKSLLLDQSFMSGIGNWMADEVLYQARIHPMQTSSKISKEKCKALHRCIKEVIEKSVEVGADSNEFPENWIFHSREKKPGKAFVDGLIIYSSTFLFFSGAHTAHPCCLSVLNVAFAACREEDRLCYSRRQDVGVRSRAADAGWG
;
A
#
# COMPACT_ATOMS: atom_id res chain seq x y z
N MET A 1 4.68 -4.40 1.57
CA MET A 1 4.29 -3.43 0.51
C MET A 1 3.71 -2.24 1.23
N PRO A 2 4.21 -1.01 1.01
CA PRO A 2 3.65 0.17 1.64
C PRO A 2 2.18 0.36 1.24
N GLU A 3 1.31 0.50 2.24
CA GLU A 3 -0.08 0.90 2.07
C GLU A 3 -0.28 2.27 2.73
N LEU A 4 -1.52 2.69 2.99
CA LEU A 4 -1.77 4.02 3.57
C LEU A 4 -0.97 4.29 4.87
N PRO A 5 -0.95 3.40 5.88
CA PRO A 5 -0.30 3.70 7.15
C PRO A 5 1.20 3.91 7.02
N GLU A 6 1.89 3.10 6.20
CA GLU A 6 3.34 3.24 6.00
C GLU A 6 3.68 4.52 5.25
N VAL A 7 2.85 4.94 4.29
CA VAL A 7 3.04 6.20 3.56
C VAL A 7 2.71 7.40 4.44
N GLU A 8 1.69 7.30 5.30
CA GLU A 8 1.36 8.35 6.27
C GLU A 8 2.44 8.50 7.34
N ALA A 9 3.01 7.41 7.85
CA ALA A 9 4.15 7.46 8.76
C ALA A 9 5.35 8.16 8.12
N ALA A 10 5.65 7.85 6.85
CA ALA A 10 6.69 8.56 6.10
C ALA A 10 6.36 10.05 5.90
N ARG A 11 5.11 10.40 5.60
CA ARG A 11 4.66 11.79 5.46
C ARG A 11 4.82 12.55 6.77
N LEU A 12 4.39 11.98 7.88
CA LEU A 12 4.51 12.58 9.21
C LEU A 12 5.97 12.76 9.62
N ALA A 13 6.84 11.78 9.34
CA ALA A 13 8.28 11.91 9.61
C ALA A 13 8.91 13.07 8.82
N LEU A 14 8.55 13.23 7.54
CA LEU A 14 8.99 14.36 6.72
C LEU A 14 8.39 15.69 7.20
N GLU A 15 7.11 15.70 7.58
CA GLU A 15 6.44 16.88 8.11
C GLU A 15 7.12 17.38 9.40
N GLU A 16 7.45 16.46 10.31
CA GLU A 16 8.03 16.77 11.62
C GLU A 16 9.47 17.26 11.52
N HIS A 17 10.27 16.72 10.59
CA HIS A 17 11.71 16.95 10.57
C HIS A 17 12.25 17.70 9.36
N CYS A 18 11.51 17.78 8.24
CA CYS A 18 12.01 18.35 6.99
C CYS A 18 11.30 19.64 6.57
N VAL A 19 10.08 19.89 7.03
CA VAL A 19 9.33 21.10 6.68
C VAL A 19 9.98 22.35 7.28
N GLY A 20 9.99 23.44 6.51
CA GLY A 20 10.63 24.71 6.84
C GLY A 20 12.12 24.79 6.50
N LYS A 21 12.73 23.69 6.05
CA LYS A 21 14.17 23.60 5.75
C LYS A 21 14.44 23.73 4.26
N ARG A 22 15.61 24.28 3.93
CA ARG A 22 16.03 24.50 2.53
C ARG A 22 16.86 23.33 2.05
N ILE A 23 16.58 22.88 0.83
CA ILE A 23 17.35 21.83 0.14
C ILE A 23 18.67 22.42 -0.33
N VAL A 24 19.80 21.95 0.23
CA VAL A 24 21.15 22.40 -0.16
C VAL A 24 21.79 21.48 -1.17
N ARG A 25 21.44 20.19 -1.15
CA ARG A 25 21.90 19.20 -2.12
C ARG A 25 20.78 18.25 -2.48
N CYS A 26 20.71 17.90 -3.76
CA CYS A 26 19.83 16.87 -4.27
C CYS A 26 20.61 15.95 -5.20
N SER A 27 20.36 14.64 -5.13
CA SER A 27 20.88 13.67 -6.10
C SER A 27 19.77 12.69 -6.50
N ALA A 28 19.47 12.64 -7.79
CA ALA A 28 18.51 11.74 -8.38
C ALA A 28 19.24 10.59 -9.08
N ALA A 29 18.73 9.37 -8.92
CA ALA A 29 19.34 8.21 -9.55
C ALA A 29 19.14 8.23 -11.08
N GLU A 30 20.14 7.77 -11.82
CA GLU A 30 20.07 7.47 -13.25
C GLU A 30 19.21 6.22 -13.51
N ASP A 31 17.91 6.31 -13.19
CA ASP A 31 16.94 5.24 -13.27
C ASP A 31 15.66 5.71 -13.95
N THR A 32 15.65 5.69 -15.28
CA THR A 32 14.51 6.10 -16.12
C THR A 32 13.25 5.25 -15.94
N LYS A 33 13.31 4.13 -15.20
CA LYS A 33 12.11 3.36 -14.83
C LYS A 33 11.39 3.98 -13.64
N VAL A 34 12.14 4.52 -12.68
CA VAL A 34 11.62 5.11 -11.45
C VAL A 34 11.45 6.62 -11.60
N ILE A 35 12.44 7.32 -12.12
CA ILE A 35 12.33 8.76 -12.44
C ILE A 35 11.52 8.89 -13.73
N ASP A 36 10.30 9.40 -13.59
CA ASP A 36 9.23 9.29 -14.60
C ASP A 36 8.87 10.67 -15.14
N GLY A 37 9.02 10.85 -16.46
CA GLY A 37 8.65 12.09 -17.15
C GLY A 37 9.62 13.27 -16.97
N VAL A 38 10.77 13.08 -16.32
CA VAL A 38 11.78 14.13 -16.11
C VAL A 38 13.20 13.55 -16.13
N ALA A 39 14.17 14.30 -16.63
CA ALA A 39 15.58 13.92 -16.53
C ALA A 39 16.07 14.07 -15.08
N PRO A 40 16.91 13.16 -14.53
CA PRO A 40 17.43 13.26 -13.17
C PRO A 40 18.07 14.61 -12.85
N SER A 41 18.90 15.15 -13.76
CA SER A 41 19.53 16.47 -13.61
C SER A 41 18.52 17.63 -13.52
N ARG A 42 17.40 17.55 -14.24
CA ARG A 42 16.33 18.55 -14.16
C ARG A 42 15.55 18.42 -12.85
N LEU A 43 15.36 17.20 -12.34
CA LEU A 43 14.78 16.97 -11.02
C LEU A 43 15.66 17.58 -9.94
N GLU A 44 16.97 17.31 -9.96
CA GLU A 44 17.93 17.90 -9.02
C GLU A 44 17.91 19.43 -9.05
N ALA A 45 18.04 20.02 -10.24
CA ALA A 45 18.08 21.47 -10.41
C ALA A 45 16.77 22.16 -9.98
N ALA A 46 15.62 21.50 -10.08
CA ALA A 46 14.34 22.04 -9.65
C ALA A 46 14.19 22.07 -8.11
N LEU A 47 14.85 21.15 -7.40
CA LEU A 47 14.73 21.01 -5.95
C LEU A 47 15.80 21.80 -5.19
N VAL A 48 17.03 21.89 -5.70
CA VAL A 48 18.12 22.60 -5.01
C VAL A 48 17.77 24.08 -4.81
N GLY A 49 17.96 24.56 -3.58
CA GLY A 49 17.67 25.92 -3.15
C GLY A 49 16.22 26.16 -2.72
N ARG A 50 15.31 25.20 -2.93
CA ARG A 50 13.90 25.30 -2.51
C ARG A 50 13.71 24.96 -1.05
N THR A 51 12.72 25.59 -0.43
CA THR A 51 12.27 25.27 0.93
C THR A 51 11.11 24.29 0.88
N ILE A 52 11.14 23.26 1.72
CA ILE A 52 10.03 22.32 1.86
C ILE A 52 8.94 22.99 2.70
N ALA A 53 7.80 23.30 2.09
CA ALA A 53 6.69 23.99 2.73
C ALA A 53 5.70 23.03 3.43
N ALA A 54 5.50 21.82 2.90
CA ALA A 54 4.66 20.79 3.51
C ALA A 54 4.95 19.40 2.92
N ALA A 55 4.59 18.34 3.63
CA ALA A 55 4.50 16.97 3.13
C ALA A 55 3.02 16.54 3.06
N ARG A 56 2.59 16.12 1.87
CA ARG A 56 1.19 15.76 1.58
C ARG A 56 1.09 14.31 1.12
N ARG A 57 -0.09 13.74 1.27
CA ARG A 57 -0.38 12.35 0.87
C ARG A 57 -1.83 12.23 0.40
N LYS A 58 -2.05 11.40 -0.62
CA LYS A 58 -3.36 10.86 -0.99
C LYS A 58 -3.22 9.40 -1.42
N GLY A 59 -4.01 8.53 -0.80
CA GLY A 59 -3.85 7.08 -0.87
C GLY A 59 -2.42 6.65 -0.54
N LYS A 60 -1.75 6.04 -1.51
CA LYS A 60 -0.37 5.53 -1.38
C LYS A 60 0.66 6.41 -2.12
N ASN A 61 0.29 7.66 -2.40
CA ASN A 61 1.14 8.65 -3.05
C ASN A 61 1.46 9.75 -2.05
N LEU A 62 2.72 10.17 -2.02
CA LEU A 62 3.25 11.25 -1.20
C LEU A 62 3.80 12.33 -2.13
N TRP A 63 3.73 13.60 -1.77
CA TRP A 63 4.48 14.66 -2.45
C TRP A 63 4.94 15.71 -1.45
N LEU A 64 6.03 16.40 -1.80
CA LEU A 64 6.51 17.55 -1.04
C LEU A 64 6.02 18.82 -1.74
N VAL A 65 5.35 19.68 -1.00
CA VAL A 65 5.05 21.05 -1.45
C VAL A 65 6.29 21.88 -1.18
N LEU A 66 6.79 22.57 -2.19
CA LEU A 66 7.91 23.50 -2.06
C LEU A 66 7.40 24.95 -2.00
N ASP A 67 8.28 25.88 -1.66
CA ASP A 67 7.99 27.33 -1.70
C ASP A 67 7.56 27.85 -3.09
N SER A 68 7.87 27.13 -4.15
CA SER A 68 7.28 27.33 -5.48
C SER A 68 7.26 26.02 -6.28
N PRO A 69 6.31 25.83 -7.21
CA PRO A 69 6.32 24.67 -8.09
C PRO A 69 7.58 24.61 -8.97
N PRO A 70 7.94 23.41 -9.49
CA PRO A 70 7.22 22.14 -9.35
C PRO A 70 7.54 21.35 -8.07
N SER A 71 6.63 20.44 -7.70
CA SER A 71 6.71 19.58 -6.52
C SER A 71 7.13 18.14 -6.89
N PRO A 72 8.06 17.50 -6.14
CA PRO A 72 8.35 16.08 -6.32
C PRO A 72 7.25 15.22 -5.71
N SER A 73 6.79 14.22 -6.45
CA SER A 73 5.81 13.22 -5.99
C SER A 73 6.40 11.82 -6.03
N PHE A 74 5.93 10.96 -5.13
CA PHE A 74 6.43 9.63 -4.84
C PHE A 74 5.26 8.64 -4.80
N GLN A 75 5.23 7.75 -5.78
CA GLN A 75 4.37 6.57 -5.78
C GLN A 75 5.21 5.38 -5.30
N PHE A 76 4.90 4.83 -4.13
CA PHE A 76 5.81 3.93 -3.41
C PHE A 76 6.01 2.56 -4.08
N GLY A 77 5.08 2.12 -4.92
CA GLY A 77 5.11 0.77 -5.50
C GLY A 77 5.16 -0.30 -4.40
N MET A 78 5.96 -1.35 -4.60
CA MET A 78 6.00 -2.48 -3.64
C MET A 78 7.05 -2.34 -2.53
N ALA A 79 8.11 -1.58 -2.77
CA ALA A 79 9.28 -1.51 -1.89
C ALA A 79 9.84 -0.09 -1.72
N GLY A 80 9.08 0.93 -2.13
CA GLY A 80 9.41 2.33 -1.85
C GLY A 80 9.45 2.59 -0.36
N ALA A 81 10.43 3.36 0.09
CA ALA A 81 10.57 3.75 1.49
C ALA A 81 11.24 5.12 1.60
N ILE A 82 10.83 5.89 2.60
CA ILE A 82 11.49 7.14 3.02
C ILE A 82 12.34 6.84 4.24
N TYR A 83 13.60 7.25 4.17
CA TYR A 83 14.56 7.22 5.27
C TYR A 83 15.05 8.63 5.58
N ILE A 84 15.25 8.93 6.86
CA ILE A 84 15.74 10.21 7.35
C ILE A 84 16.94 9.94 8.28
N LYS A 85 18.04 10.66 8.07
CA LYS A 85 19.28 10.59 8.85
C LYS A 85 19.59 11.95 9.44
N GLY A 86 20.16 11.95 10.65
CA GLY A 86 20.53 13.16 11.38
C GLY A 86 19.58 13.51 12.54
N VAL A 87 18.54 12.69 12.77
CA VAL A 87 17.60 12.84 13.90
C VAL A 87 17.20 11.47 14.45
N GLU A 88 16.89 11.41 15.74
CA GLU A 88 16.32 10.22 16.36
C GLU A 88 14.83 10.09 16.00
N LEU A 89 14.44 8.94 15.45
CA LEU A 89 13.06 8.64 15.05
C LEU A 89 12.46 7.54 15.94
N SER A 90 11.99 7.90 17.13
CA SER A 90 11.38 6.96 18.07
C SER A 90 9.99 6.49 17.63
N LYS A 91 9.19 7.39 17.05
CA LYS A 91 7.81 7.11 16.59
C LYS A 91 7.74 6.48 15.21
N TYR A 92 8.56 6.94 14.27
CA TYR A 92 8.55 6.48 12.87
C TYR A 92 9.78 5.60 12.58
N LYS A 93 9.96 4.52 13.35
CA LYS A 93 11.15 3.65 13.31
C LYS A 93 11.50 3.14 11.91
N ARG A 94 10.49 2.95 11.05
CA ARG A 94 10.66 2.50 9.65
C ARG A 94 11.42 3.49 8.78
N SER A 95 11.45 4.76 9.15
CA SER A 95 12.17 5.83 8.47
C SER A 95 13.54 6.11 9.09
N ALA A 96 13.90 5.48 10.21
CA ALA A 96 15.22 5.61 10.81
C ALA A 96 16.28 4.91 9.96
N VAL A 97 17.49 5.49 9.92
CA VAL A 97 18.67 4.86 9.31
C VAL A 97 19.50 4.22 10.40
N SER A 98 19.79 2.93 10.26
CA SER A 98 20.69 2.23 11.20
C SER A 98 22.13 2.75 11.06
N PRO A 99 22.90 2.91 12.15
CA PRO A 99 24.30 3.34 12.09
C PRO A 99 25.20 2.44 11.23
N THR A 100 24.82 1.18 11.03
CA THR A 100 25.57 0.20 10.25
C THR A 100 25.18 0.16 8.77
N GLU A 101 24.17 0.93 8.36
CA GLU A 101 23.69 0.93 6.98
C GLU A 101 24.48 1.88 6.09
N GLU A 102 24.69 1.46 4.84
CA GLU A 102 25.29 2.29 3.79
C GLU A 102 24.41 3.53 3.52
N TRP A 103 25.02 4.72 3.56
CA TRP A 103 24.32 5.98 3.34
C TRP A 103 25.13 6.96 2.48
N PRO A 104 24.55 7.51 1.39
CA PRO A 104 23.23 7.17 0.84
C PRO A 104 23.16 5.71 0.38
N SER A 105 22.00 5.07 0.53
CA SER A 105 21.82 3.67 0.11
C SER A 105 22.01 3.52 -1.40
N LYS A 106 22.61 2.41 -1.85
CA LYS A 106 22.63 2.02 -3.28
C LYS A 106 21.24 1.86 -3.92
N TYR A 107 20.18 1.78 -3.12
CA TYR A 107 18.79 1.74 -3.58
C TYR A 107 18.12 3.12 -3.60
N SER A 108 18.83 4.18 -3.21
CA SER A 108 18.38 5.56 -3.31
C SER A 108 17.96 5.89 -4.74
N LYS A 109 16.82 6.56 -4.86
CA LYS A 109 16.27 7.09 -6.11
C LYS A 109 16.23 8.60 -6.09
N LEU A 110 15.98 9.17 -4.92
CA LEU A 110 16.14 10.59 -4.65
C LEU A 110 16.78 10.74 -3.27
N PHE A 111 17.88 11.47 -3.20
CA PHE A 111 18.56 11.86 -1.98
C PHE A 111 18.53 13.37 -1.86
N VAL A 112 18.28 13.87 -0.65
CA VAL A 112 18.18 15.29 -0.32
C VAL A 112 18.93 15.56 0.98
N GLU A 113 19.76 16.61 0.96
CA GLU A 113 20.42 17.20 2.11
C GLU A 113 19.79 18.57 2.38
N LEU A 114 19.48 18.85 3.64
CA LEU A 114 18.88 20.09 4.10
C LEU A 114 19.92 21.01 4.74
N ASP A 115 19.58 22.29 4.90
CA ASP A 115 20.49 23.34 5.35
C ASP A 115 20.96 23.23 6.80
N ASP A 116 20.31 22.41 7.62
CA ASP A 116 20.73 22.07 8.98
C ASP A 116 21.52 20.76 9.07
N GLY A 117 21.87 20.16 7.92
CA GLY A 117 22.60 18.89 7.82
C GLY A 117 21.72 17.65 7.94
N LEU A 118 20.39 17.79 8.07
CA LEU A 118 19.47 16.65 8.02
C LEU A 118 19.36 16.12 6.59
N GLU A 119 19.35 14.80 6.45
CA GLU A 119 19.32 14.13 5.15
C GLU A 119 18.09 13.24 5.06
N PHE A 120 17.43 13.18 3.91
CA PHE A 120 16.44 12.14 3.65
C PHE A 120 16.61 11.52 2.26
N SER A 121 16.15 10.28 2.12
CA SER A 121 16.21 9.54 0.87
C SER A 121 14.95 8.76 0.63
N PHE A 122 14.42 8.85 -0.59
CA PHE A 122 13.47 7.89 -1.12
C PHE A 122 14.23 6.76 -1.80
N THR A 123 14.03 5.54 -1.32
CA THR A 123 14.68 4.33 -1.84
C THR A 123 13.67 3.41 -2.49
N ASP A 124 14.10 2.64 -3.49
CA ASP A 124 13.29 1.56 -4.06
C ASP A 124 14.19 0.45 -4.61
N LYS A 125 14.27 -0.65 -3.86
CA LYS A 125 15.04 -1.83 -4.22
C LYS A 125 14.45 -2.59 -5.41
N ARG A 126 13.13 -2.50 -5.65
CA ARG A 126 12.43 -3.30 -6.67
C ARG A 126 12.18 -2.54 -7.97
N ARG A 127 12.46 -1.24 -8.01
CA ARG A 127 12.32 -0.36 -9.20
C ARG A 127 10.89 -0.35 -9.76
N PHE A 128 9.90 -0.36 -8.88
CA PHE A 128 8.47 -0.23 -9.19
C PHE A 128 7.85 1.08 -8.70
N ALA A 129 8.57 1.83 -7.88
CA ALA A 129 8.17 3.17 -7.51
C ALA A 129 8.24 4.12 -8.71
N LYS A 130 7.52 5.23 -8.60
CA LYS A 130 7.58 6.33 -9.57
C LYS A 130 7.84 7.64 -8.84
N ILE A 131 8.84 8.37 -9.28
CA ILE A 131 9.14 9.73 -8.85
C ILE A 131 8.86 10.66 -10.02
N ARG A 132 8.00 11.66 -9.81
CA ARG A 132 7.63 12.65 -10.83
C ARG A 132 7.86 14.05 -10.31
N LEU A 133 8.08 14.99 -11.22
CA LEU A 133 8.16 16.41 -10.93
C LEU A 133 6.97 17.11 -11.59
N LEU A 134 6.04 17.62 -10.78
CA LEU A 134 4.73 18.09 -11.25
C LEU A 134 4.40 19.47 -10.67
N ASP A 135 3.85 20.38 -11.47
CA ASP A 135 3.46 21.72 -11.01
C ASP A 135 2.35 21.65 -9.95
N ASN A 136 1.34 20.82 -10.19
CA ASN A 136 0.29 20.50 -9.24
C ASN A 136 0.04 18.98 -9.25
N PRO A 137 0.63 18.22 -8.31
CA PRO A 137 0.46 16.77 -8.24
C PRO A 137 -1.01 16.31 -8.18
N GLU A 138 -1.89 17.09 -7.53
CA GLU A 138 -3.31 16.71 -7.34
C GLU A 138 -4.16 16.88 -8.61
N ALA A 139 -3.72 17.73 -9.54
CA ALA A 139 -4.46 18.03 -10.77
C ALA A 139 -4.20 17.03 -11.90
N VAL A 140 -3.24 16.11 -11.76
CA VAL A 140 -2.84 15.18 -12.82
C VAL A 140 -2.76 13.72 -12.33
N PRO A 141 -2.84 12.73 -13.24
CA PRO A 141 -2.66 11.33 -12.87
C PRO A 141 -1.27 11.06 -12.28
N PRO A 142 -1.16 10.14 -11.31
CA PRO A 142 -2.22 9.24 -10.85
C PRO A 142 -3.11 9.84 -9.75
N ILE A 143 -2.76 10.98 -9.15
CA ILE A 143 -3.44 11.49 -7.93
C ILE A 143 -4.85 12.01 -8.26
N SER A 144 -5.03 12.66 -9.41
CA SER A 144 -6.34 13.18 -9.84
C SER A 144 -7.38 12.08 -10.11
N GLU A 145 -6.95 10.83 -10.32
CA GLU A 145 -7.81 9.68 -10.61
C GLU A 145 -8.14 8.87 -9.34
N LEU A 146 -7.57 9.24 -8.19
CA LEU A 146 -7.83 8.56 -6.92
C LEU A 146 -9.23 8.86 -6.41
N GLY A 147 -9.88 7.83 -5.89
CA GLY A 147 -11.06 7.97 -5.06
C GLY A 147 -10.75 8.66 -3.73
N PRO A 148 -11.78 8.87 -2.89
CA PRO A 148 -11.60 9.47 -1.57
C PRO A 148 -10.53 8.74 -0.75
N ASP A 149 -9.69 9.52 -0.08
CA ASP A 149 -8.68 9.00 0.84
C ASP A 149 -9.31 8.30 2.04
N ALA A 150 -8.92 7.06 2.31
CA ALA A 150 -9.53 6.26 3.36
C ALA A 150 -9.32 6.80 4.79
N LEU A 151 -8.32 7.67 5.01
CA LEU A 151 -8.06 8.33 6.29
C LEU A 151 -8.60 9.77 6.31
N CYS A 152 -8.27 10.57 5.29
CA CYS A 152 -8.53 12.01 5.30
C CYS A 152 -9.90 12.39 4.74
N GLU A 153 -10.50 11.55 3.89
CA GLU A 153 -11.78 11.79 3.23
C GLU A 153 -12.72 10.57 3.41
N PRO A 154 -12.94 10.06 4.65
CA PRO A 154 -13.69 8.83 4.85
C PRO A 154 -15.13 9.00 4.35
N MET A 155 -15.57 8.10 3.47
CA MET A 155 -16.95 8.09 2.98
C MET A 155 -17.92 8.03 4.16
N GLN A 156 -18.99 8.80 4.10
CA GLN A 156 -20.08 8.69 5.07
C GLN A 156 -20.77 7.34 4.94
N LEU A 157 -21.33 6.84 6.05
CA LEU A 157 -21.89 5.48 6.09
C LEU A 157 -22.96 5.24 5.01
N ASP A 158 -23.85 6.21 4.79
CA ASP A 158 -24.91 6.07 3.80
C ASP A 158 -24.36 6.03 2.36
N ASP A 159 -23.38 6.89 2.04
CA ASP A 159 -22.70 6.88 0.74
C ASP A 159 -21.92 5.57 0.53
N PHE A 160 -21.24 5.10 1.58
CA PHE A 160 -20.50 3.84 1.57
C PHE A 160 -21.44 2.66 1.26
N VAL A 161 -22.59 2.55 1.95
CA VAL A 161 -23.60 1.52 1.69
C VAL A 161 -24.14 1.60 0.26
N GLN A 162 -24.46 2.80 -0.22
CA GLN A 162 -24.98 3.00 -1.58
C GLN A 162 -23.95 2.63 -2.66
N SER A 163 -22.67 2.88 -2.40
CA SER A 163 -21.58 2.62 -3.34
C SER A 163 -21.44 1.13 -3.71
N PHE A 164 -21.71 0.21 -2.77
CA PHE A 164 -21.64 -1.24 -3.01
C PHE A 164 -22.80 -1.77 -3.86
N GLY A 165 -23.99 -1.19 -3.72
CA GLY A 165 -25.19 -1.62 -4.46
C GLY A 165 -25.05 -1.51 -5.98
N ARG A 166 -24.13 -0.64 -6.45
CA ARG A 166 -23.90 -0.38 -7.88
C ARG A 166 -22.78 -1.23 -8.50
N LYS A 167 -22.05 -2.01 -7.71
CA LYS A 167 -20.85 -2.74 -8.15
C LYS A 167 -21.04 -4.25 -8.03
N ASN A 168 -20.82 -4.98 -9.11
CA ASN A 168 -20.89 -6.44 -9.16
C ASN A 168 -19.49 -7.05 -9.24
N ALA A 169 -18.67 -6.85 -8.20
CA ALA A 169 -17.31 -7.36 -8.12
C ALA A 169 -17.06 -8.07 -6.77
N PRO A 170 -16.03 -8.93 -6.66
CA PRO A 170 -15.56 -9.41 -5.37
C PRO A 170 -15.19 -8.23 -4.45
N ILE A 171 -15.65 -8.25 -3.20
CA ILE A 171 -15.44 -7.15 -2.26
C ILE A 171 -13.96 -6.81 -2.06
N LYS A 172 -13.07 -7.82 -2.01
CA LYS A 172 -11.63 -7.57 -1.88
C LYS A 172 -11.08 -6.79 -3.08
N SER A 173 -11.51 -7.13 -4.29
CA SER A 173 -11.08 -6.42 -5.51
C SER A 173 -11.53 -4.96 -5.50
N LEU A 174 -12.75 -4.69 -5.01
CA LEU A 174 -13.28 -3.33 -4.91
C LEU A 174 -12.53 -2.49 -3.86
N LEU A 175 -12.16 -3.07 -2.71
CA LEU A 175 -11.35 -2.38 -1.70
C LEU A 175 -9.93 -2.06 -2.16
N LEU A 176 -9.39 -2.83 -3.11
CA LEU A 176 -8.06 -2.59 -3.68
C LEU A 176 -8.07 -1.58 -4.83
N ASP A 177 -9.25 -1.26 -5.37
CA ASP A 177 -9.43 -0.26 -6.41
C ASP A 177 -9.20 1.15 -5.85
N GLN A 178 -8.06 1.74 -6.23
CA GLN A 178 -7.67 3.07 -5.73
C GLN A 178 -8.58 4.20 -6.24
N SER A 179 -9.39 3.96 -7.29
CA SER A 179 -10.42 4.90 -7.77
C SER A 179 -11.70 4.84 -6.93
N PHE A 180 -11.94 3.71 -6.24
CA PHE A 180 -13.07 3.55 -5.33
C PHE A 180 -12.75 4.12 -3.95
N MET A 181 -11.62 3.71 -3.37
CA MET A 181 -11.14 4.19 -2.09
C MET A 181 -9.61 4.09 -2.10
N SER A 182 -8.93 5.22 -1.92
CA SER A 182 -7.49 5.26 -2.05
C SER A 182 -6.81 4.96 -0.71
N GLY A 183 -5.72 4.18 -0.77
CA GLY A 183 -4.92 3.85 0.41
C GLY A 183 -4.96 2.39 0.86
N ILE A 184 -6.11 1.71 0.73
CA ILE A 184 -6.24 0.30 1.11
C ILE A 184 -5.42 -0.59 0.16
N GLY A 185 -4.57 -1.46 0.71
CA GLY A 185 -3.86 -2.50 -0.03
C GLY A 185 -4.22 -3.89 0.46
N ASN A 186 -3.31 -4.83 0.21
CA ASN A 186 -3.57 -6.25 0.42
C ASN A 186 -3.78 -6.59 1.88
N TRP A 187 -2.89 -6.14 2.77
CA TRP A 187 -2.96 -6.53 4.18
C TRP A 187 -4.15 -5.85 4.87
N MET A 188 -4.41 -4.58 4.58
CA MET A 188 -5.58 -3.89 5.14
C MET A 188 -6.88 -4.50 4.64
N ALA A 189 -6.97 -4.85 3.35
CA ALA A 189 -8.17 -5.50 2.82
C ALA A 189 -8.41 -6.86 3.50
N ASP A 190 -7.37 -7.64 3.75
CA ASP A 190 -7.50 -8.90 4.52
C ASP A 190 -7.97 -8.64 5.95
N GLU A 191 -7.37 -7.66 6.62
CA GLU A 191 -7.68 -7.31 8.01
C GLU A 191 -9.12 -6.84 8.16
N VAL A 192 -9.54 -5.84 7.38
CA VAL A 192 -10.88 -5.25 7.50
C VAL A 192 -11.99 -6.24 7.14
N LEU A 193 -11.75 -7.15 6.18
CA LEU A 193 -12.69 -8.21 5.83
C LEU A 193 -12.76 -9.31 6.89
N TYR A 194 -11.62 -9.66 7.48
CA TYR A 194 -11.54 -10.59 8.60
C TYR A 194 -12.31 -10.07 9.82
N GLN A 195 -12.07 -8.81 10.20
CA GLN A 195 -12.73 -8.16 11.34
C GLN A 195 -14.25 -8.01 11.07
N ALA A 196 -14.64 -7.67 9.83
CA ALA A 196 -16.05 -7.53 9.43
C ALA A 196 -16.77 -8.86 9.17
N ARG A 197 -16.07 -10.01 9.20
CA ARG A 197 -16.62 -11.34 8.91
C ARG A 197 -17.26 -11.43 7.52
N ILE A 198 -16.57 -10.86 6.53
CA ILE A 198 -17.00 -10.85 5.12
C ILE A 198 -16.02 -11.68 4.29
N HIS A 199 -16.54 -12.63 3.51
CA HIS A 199 -15.69 -13.43 2.63
C HIS A 199 -15.16 -12.56 1.47
N PRO A 200 -13.86 -12.62 1.14
CA PRO A 200 -13.24 -11.75 0.12
C PRO A 200 -13.83 -11.89 -1.29
N MET A 201 -14.38 -13.06 -1.62
CA MET A 201 -15.11 -13.31 -2.87
C MET A 201 -16.60 -12.97 -2.83
N GLN A 202 -17.12 -12.49 -1.69
CA GLN A 202 -18.52 -12.07 -1.61
C GLN A 202 -18.74 -10.90 -2.58
N THR A 203 -19.78 -11.01 -3.43
CA THR A 203 -20.13 -9.95 -4.38
C THR A 203 -20.57 -8.70 -3.61
N SER A 204 -19.98 -7.55 -3.91
CA SER A 204 -20.23 -6.28 -3.21
C SER A 204 -21.72 -5.91 -3.16
N SER A 205 -22.45 -6.03 -4.26
CA SER A 205 -23.89 -5.74 -4.34
C SER A 205 -24.78 -6.66 -3.51
N LYS A 206 -24.26 -7.80 -3.04
CA LYS A 206 -24.98 -8.79 -2.21
C LYS A 206 -24.63 -8.70 -0.73
N ILE A 207 -23.86 -7.69 -0.31
CA ILE A 207 -23.53 -7.47 1.11
C ILE A 207 -24.72 -6.76 1.76
N SER A 208 -25.20 -7.29 2.89
CA SER A 208 -26.31 -6.67 3.63
C SER A 208 -25.90 -5.32 4.21
N LYS A 209 -26.87 -4.44 4.49
CA LYS A 209 -26.60 -3.12 5.07
C LYS A 209 -25.85 -3.22 6.40
N GLU A 210 -26.16 -4.23 7.21
CA GLU A 210 -25.53 -4.50 8.50
C GLU A 210 -24.05 -4.87 8.33
N LYS A 211 -23.75 -5.72 7.33
CA LYS A 211 -22.37 -6.08 7.01
C LYS A 211 -21.59 -4.90 6.41
N CYS A 212 -22.21 -4.07 5.58
CA CYS A 212 -21.59 -2.83 5.11
C CYS A 212 -21.25 -1.88 6.27
N LYS A 213 -22.16 -1.73 7.24
CA LYS A 213 -21.91 -0.93 8.45
C LYS A 213 -20.76 -1.51 9.29
N ALA A 214 -20.69 -2.83 9.44
CA ALA A 214 -19.58 -3.50 10.13
C ALA A 214 -18.24 -3.25 9.40
N LEU A 215 -18.22 -3.40 8.07
CA LEU A 215 -17.02 -3.15 7.25
C LEU A 215 -16.55 -1.70 7.34
N HIS A 216 -17.47 -0.73 7.27
CA HIS A 216 -17.16 0.69 7.41
C HIS A 216 -16.45 1.00 8.73
N ARG A 217 -17.00 0.47 9.84
CA ARG A 217 -16.40 0.59 11.17
C ARG A 217 -15.01 -0.07 11.22
N CYS A 218 -14.87 -1.30 10.73
CA CYS A 218 -13.60 -2.01 10.75
C CYS A 218 -12.52 -1.32 9.91
N ILE A 219 -12.86 -0.73 8.75
CA ILE A 219 -11.93 0.08 7.95
C ILE A 219 -11.40 1.24 8.78
N LYS A 220 -12.30 1.98 9.43
CA LYS A 220 -11.92 3.10 10.29
C LYS A 220 -11.00 2.65 11.42
N GLU A 221 -11.40 1.63 12.19
CA GLU A 221 -10.64 1.12 13.34
C GLU A 221 -9.23 0.64 12.95
N VAL A 222 -9.11 -0.13 11.85
CA VAL A 222 -7.82 -0.65 11.38
C VAL A 222 -6.91 0.48 10.89
N ILE A 223 -7.45 1.44 10.13
CA ILE A 223 -6.68 2.58 9.64
C ILE A 223 -6.22 3.45 10.81
N GLU A 224 -7.14 3.86 11.70
CA GLU A 224 -6.81 4.71 12.86
C GLU A 224 -5.75 4.04 13.73
N LYS A 225 -5.91 2.75 14.05
CA LYS A 225 -4.94 2.04 14.89
C LYS A 225 -3.57 1.91 14.23
N SER A 226 -3.53 1.60 12.95
CA SER A 226 -2.24 1.43 12.23
C SER A 226 -1.50 2.76 12.05
N VAL A 227 -2.22 3.87 11.89
CA VAL A 227 -1.62 5.23 11.86
C VAL A 227 -1.18 5.68 13.27
N GLU A 228 -1.98 5.40 14.30
CA GLU A 228 -1.68 5.74 15.71
C GLU A 228 -0.29 5.21 16.12
N VAL A 229 0.01 3.97 15.76
CA VAL A 229 1.28 3.30 16.10
C VAL A 229 2.40 3.55 15.07
N GLY A 230 2.24 4.54 14.18
CA GLY A 230 3.27 4.90 13.20
C GLY A 230 3.59 3.79 12.18
N ALA A 231 2.63 2.92 11.90
CA ALA A 231 2.79 1.70 11.11
C ALA A 231 3.89 0.75 11.63
N ASP A 232 4.19 0.77 12.95
CA ASP A 232 4.96 -0.29 13.60
C ASP A 232 4.08 -1.52 13.76
N SER A 233 4.27 -2.50 12.88
CA SER A 233 3.45 -3.70 12.87
C SER A 233 3.57 -4.56 14.13
N ASN A 234 4.62 -4.38 14.94
CA ASN A 234 4.74 -5.08 16.23
C ASN A 234 3.74 -4.57 17.26
N GLU A 235 3.22 -3.35 17.08
CA GLU A 235 2.23 -2.70 17.94
C GLU A 235 0.79 -2.92 17.44
N PHE A 236 0.60 -3.69 16.37
CA PHE A 236 -0.73 -4.07 15.91
C PHE A 236 -1.36 -5.07 16.91
N PRO A 237 -2.68 -4.96 17.21
CA PRO A 237 -3.35 -5.87 18.12
C PRO A 237 -3.09 -7.35 17.79
N GLU A 238 -2.85 -8.18 18.80
CA GLU A 238 -2.46 -9.59 18.60
C GLU A 238 -3.53 -10.41 17.88
N ASN A 239 -4.80 -10.03 18.01
CA ASN A 239 -5.94 -10.66 17.35
C ASN A 239 -6.11 -10.27 15.88
N TRP A 240 -5.19 -9.49 15.31
CA TRP A 240 -5.19 -9.15 13.89
C TRP A 240 -4.68 -10.31 13.04
N ILE A 241 -5.34 -10.55 11.90
CA ILE A 241 -4.90 -11.60 10.97
C ILE A 241 -3.53 -11.27 10.36
N PHE A 242 -3.14 -9.98 10.35
CA PHE A 242 -1.83 -9.49 9.93
C PHE A 242 -0.65 -10.35 10.41
N HIS A 243 -0.61 -10.73 11.69
CA HIS A 243 0.53 -11.45 12.29
C HIS A 243 0.74 -12.87 11.75
N SER A 244 -0.30 -13.44 11.14
CA SER A 244 -0.29 -14.82 10.68
C SER A 244 -0.54 -14.98 9.19
N ARG A 245 -0.86 -13.89 8.47
CA ARG A 245 -1.23 -13.92 7.04
C ARG A 245 -0.13 -14.41 6.10
N GLU A 246 1.15 -14.26 6.50
CA GLU A 246 2.31 -14.68 5.70
C GLU A 246 2.90 -16.03 6.15
N LYS A 247 2.32 -16.67 7.17
CA LYS A 247 2.76 -17.99 7.63
C LYS A 247 2.41 -19.06 6.59
N LYS A 248 3.20 -20.14 6.58
CA LYS A 248 2.98 -21.27 5.66
C LYS A 248 1.57 -21.87 5.84
N PRO A 249 0.93 -22.35 4.75
CA PRO A 249 -0.35 -23.07 4.85
C PRO A 249 -0.28 -24.19 5.90
N GLY A 250 -1.32 -24.33 6.72
CA GLY A 250 -1.38 -25.30 7.83
C GLY A 250 -0.64 -24.86 9.12
N LYS A 251 0.07 -23.72 9.11
CA LYS A 251 0.72 -23.12 10.29
C LYS A 251 0.23 -21.70 10.59
N ALA A 252 -0.75 -21.20 9.84
CA ALA A 252 -1.30 -19.87 9.98
C ALA A 252 -2.56 -19.94 10.85
N PHE A 253 -2.53 -19.25 12.00
CA PHE A 253 -3.64 -19.21 12.96
C PHE A 253 -3.90 -17.78 13.45
N VAL A 254 -5.17 -17.43 13.66
CA VAL A 254 -5.59 -16.19 14.34
C VAL A 254 -6.69 -16.55 15.32
N ASP A 255 -6.56 -16.14 16.58
CA ASP A 255 -7.49 -16.52 17.68
C ASP A 255 -7.78 -18.04 17.76
N GLY A 256 -6.76 -18.87 17.49
CA GLY A 256 -6.91 -20.34 17.48
C GLY A 256 -7.61 -20.92 16.23
N LEU A 257 -8.07 -20.09 15.30
CA LEU A 257 -8.69 -20.52 14.04
C LEU A 257 -7.65 -20.67 12.93
N ILE A 258 -7.77 -21.72 12.12
CA ILE A 258 -6.90 -21.95 10.96
C ILE A 258 -7.19 -20.90 9.87
N ILE A 259 -6.12 -20.29 9.36
CA ILE A 259 -6.13 -19.44 8.18
C ILE A 259 -5.79 -20.31 6.97
N TYR A 260 -6.71 -20.35 6.02
CA TYR A 260 -6.54 -20.97 4.72
C TYR A 260 -6.09 -19.90 3.73
N SER A 261 -4.86 -20.03 3.20
CA SER A 261 -4.49 -19.29 2.00
C SER A 261 -5.02 -20.05 0.79
N SER A 262 -6.08 -19.55 0.16
CA SER A 262 -6.45 -20.03 -1.17
C SER A 262 -5.68 -19.23 -2.24
N THR A 263 -5.23 -19.96 -3.26
CA THR A 263 -4.33 -19.58 -4.36
C THR A 263 -4.45 -18.14 -4.86
N PHE A 264 -3.31 -17.52 -5.17
CA PHE A 264 -3.19 -16.24 -5.87
C PHE A 264 -4.08 -16.21 -7.13
N LEU A 265 -5.04 -15.28 -7.18
CA LEU A 265 -5.74 -14.93 -8.41
C LEU A 265 -5.02 -13.75 -9.05
N PHE A 266 -4.46 -13.94 -10.23
CA PHE A 266 -3.95 -12.85 -11.06
C PHE A 266 -5.11 -12.32 -11.91
N PHE A 267 -5.51 -11.07 -11.69
CA PHE A 267 -6.44 -10.38 -12.61
C PHE A 267 -5.62 -9.44 -13.50
N SER A 268 -5.53 -9.76 -14.80
CA SER A 268 -5.01 -8.85 -15.82
C SER A 268 -6.16 -7.97 -16.32
N GLY A 269 -6.32 -6.80 -15.72
CA GLY A 269 -7.24 -5.76 -16.21
C GLY A 269 -6.51 -4.82 -17.17
N ALA A 270 -7.04 -4.64 -18.37
CA ALA A 270 -6.57 -3.64 -19.34
C ALA A 270 -6.61 -2.24 -18.71
N HIS A 271 -5.57 -1.43 -18.96
CA HIS A 271 -5.31 -0.04 -18.50
C HIS A 271 -4.28 0.17 -17.38
N THR A 272 -3.79 -0.85 -16.68
CA THR A 272 -2.60 -0.71 -15.81
C THR A 272 -1.64 -1.88 -15.99
N ALA A 273 -0.44 -1.60 -16.53
CA ALA A 273 0.58 -2.59 -16.88
C ALA A 273 1.33 -3.18 -15.67
N HIS A 274 0.65 -3.46 -14.55
CA HIS A 274 1.25 -4.13 -13.38
C HIS A 274 0.40 -5.33 -12.94
N PRO A 275 0.98 -6.53 -12.77
CA PRO A 275 0.27 -7.67 -12.20
C PRO A 275 -0.05 -7.37 -10.72
N CYS A 276 -1.32 -7.08 -10.41
CA CYS A 276 -1.80 -7.10 -9.03
C CYS A 276 -2.03 -8.56 -8.62
N CYS A 277 -1.16 -9.08 -7.75
CA CYS A 277 -1.42 -10.34 -7.05
C CYS A 277 -2.54 -10.13 -6.03
N LEU A 278 -3.75 -10.63 -6.31
CA LEU A 278 -4.77 -10.81 -5.28
C LEU A 278 -4.47 -12.12 -4.54
N SER A 279 -3.93 -12.00 -3.33
CA SER A 279 -3.96 -13.11 -2.37
C SER A 279 -5.37 -13.20 -1.79
N VAL A 280 -5.94 -14.39 -1.61
CA VAL A 280 -7.26 -14.54 -0.97
C VAL A 280 -7.05 -15.31 0.33
N LEU A 281 -7.09 -14.59 1.45
CA LEU A 281 -7.03 -15.16 2.78
C LEU A 281 -8.44 -15.47 3.26
N ASN A 282 -8.66 -16.74 3.58
CA ASN A 282 -9.89 -17.25 4.17
C ASN A 282 -9.58 -17.69 5.60
N VAL A 283 -10.38 -17.25 6.56
CA VAL A 283 -10.39 -17.88 7.89
C VAL A 283 -11.62 -18.75 7.94
N ALA A 284 -11.48 -20.01 8.36
CA ALA A 284 -12.65 -20.85 8.60
C ALA A 284 -13.42 -20.28 9.78
N PHE A 285 -14.48 -19.54 9.47
CA PHE A 285 -15.51 -19.28 10.44
C PHE A 285 -16.28 -20.57 10.67
N ALA A 286 -16.42 -20.99 11.92
CA ALA A 286 -17.18 -22.18 12.33
C ALA A 286 -18.67 -22.17 11.89
N ALA A 287 -19.13 -21.13 11.18
CA ALA A 287 -20.48 -20.95 10.66
C ALA A 287 -20.59 -20.97 9.11
N CYS A 288 -19.50 -21.20 8.36
CA CYS A 288 -19.62 -21.39 6.91
C CYS A 288 -20.15 -22.79 6.60
N ARG A 289 -21.38 -22.84 6.05
CA ARG A 289 -22.15 -24.04 5.75
C ARG A 289 -21.37 -25.06 4.91
N GLU A 290 -21.81 -26.30 5.01
CA GLU A 290 -21.33 -27.52 4.34
C GLU A 290 -21.10 -27.39 2.81
N GLU A 291 -21.73 -26.40 2.16
CA GLU A 291 -21.54 -26.06 0.74
C GLU A 291 -20.13 -25.54 0.41
N ASP A 292 -19.46 -24.84 1.34
CA ASP A 292 -18.10 -24.32 1.11
C ASP A 292 -17.03 -25.43 1.14
N ARG A 293 -17.27 -26.52 1.88
CA ARG A 293 -16.41 -27.72 1.86
C ARG A 293 -16.44 -28.40 0.49
N LEU A 294 -17.60 -28.44 -0.17
CA LEU A 294 -17.78 -29.03 -1.50
C LEU A 294 -17.15 -28.20 -2.61
N CYS A 295 -17.10 -26.88 -2.46
CA CYS A 295 -16.41 -26.01 -3.41
C CYS A 295 -14.88 -26.16 -3.32
N TYR A 296 -14.37 -26.53 -2.13
CA TYR A 296 -12.96 -26.78 -1.88
C TYR A 296 -12.50 -28.14 -2.42
N SER A 297 -13.32 -29.20 -2.28
CA SER A 297 -12.97 -30.53 -2.82
C SER A 297 -12.97 -30.58 -4.35
N ARG A 298 -13.95 -29.94 -5.02
CA ARG A 298 -14.04 -29.95 -6.49
C ARG A 298 -12.91 -29.23 -7.21
N ARG A 299 -12.12 -28.37 -6.55
CA ARG A 299 -10.98 -27.67 -7.17
C ARG A 299 -9.66 -28.41 -7.07
N GLN A 300 -9.52 -29.38 -6.17
CA GLN A 300 -8.33 -30.25 -6.17
C GLN A 300 -8.34 -31.23 -7.35
N ASP A 301 -9.51 -31.68 -7.79
CA ASP A 301 -9.64 -32.67 -8.88
C ASP A 301 -9.34 -32.14 -10.28
N VAL A 302 -9.31 -30.81 -10.49
CA VAL A 302 -9.04 -30.21 -11.82
C VAL A 302 -7.54 -29.93 -12.04
N GLY A 303 -6.69 -30.16 -11.03
CA GLY A 303 -5.26 -29.87 -11.07
C GLY A 303 -4.34 -31.04 -11.44
N VAL A 304 -4.86 -32.26 -11.64
CA VAL A 304 -4.06 -33.46 -11.91
C VAL A 304 -4.53 -34.12 -13.21
N ARG A 305 -4.21 -33.52 -14.35
CA ARG A 305 -3.98 -34.28 -15.60
C ARG A 305 -2.58 -33.96 -16.09
N SER A 306 -1.66 -34.85 -15.72
CA SER A 306 -0.29 -34.94 -16.17
C SER A 306 -0.19 -34.93 -17.70
N ARG A 307 0.60 -34.02 -18.27
CA ARG A 307 1.21 -34.22 -19.59
C ARG A 307 2.36 -35.20 -19.41
N ALA A 308 2.10 -36.47 -19.66
CA ALA A 308 3.12 -37.42 -20.07
C ALA A 308 2.77 -37.82 -21.51
N ALA A 309 3.57 -37.37 -22.47
CA ALA A 309 3.56 -37.85 -23.85
C ALA A 309 4.95 -37.58 -24.46
N ASP A 310 5.75 -38.64 -24.45
CA ASP A 310 6.61 -39.13 -25.53
C ASP A 310 7.69 -38.22 -26.14
N ALA A 311 8.92 -38.40 -25.64
CA ALA A 311 10.13 -38.25 -26.42
C ALA A 311 10.54 -39.64 -26.95
N GLY A 312 10.13 -39.96 -28.18
CA GLY A 312 10.62 -41.10 -28.93
C GLY A 312 11.78 -40.69 -29.83
N TRP A 313 12.90 -41.41 -29.71
CA TRP A 313 14.03 -41.34 -30.63
C TRP A 313 13.62 -41.89 -32.01
N GLY A 314 14.08 -41.21 -33.06
CA GLY A 314 13.95 -41.58 -34.47
C GLY A 314 14.41 -40.45 -35.37
#